data_AF-A0A9D6RKS4-F1
#
_entry.id   AF-A0A9D6RKS4-F1
#
_cell.length_a   1.000
_cell.length_b   1.000
_cell.length_c   1.000
_cell.angle_alpha   90.00
_cell.angle_beta   90.00
_cell.angle_gamma   90.00
#
_symmetry.space_group_name_H-M   'P 1'
#
loop_
_entity.id
_entity.type
_entity.pdbx_description
1 polymer ?
#
loop_
_entity_poly.entity_id
_entity_poly.type
_entity_poly.pdbx_seq_one_letter_code
_entity_poly.pdbx_strand_id
1 'polypeptide(L)'
;MKSTALQNLQSPLLALTIMMALVGAVPSLNAATTTLSAVADVSLMENNKGELNTGGDSQIAGGVLANGERTRILLRFDLSSLPATAVIKSVTLTTTAVKQNFSAPGALFIVHRMLVAWQEGRGTGSVGESALPGEAAWQWRAAPSDVWATPGGKPGTDFVTASSSSAEIRAIGSVVFQSSAQLVADAQAWVSQPQSNFGWVLKAADEKTATTARRFASREADEGGPSLDIEYELPIPELKVSSPVLSPGKLSFGWSATTPPYQVQTRSDISAQWVNLGPPQQGAEVSVPTDGSQGYFRVIDARPQAR
;
A
#
# COMPACT_ATOMS: atom_id res chain seq x y z
N MET A 1 -10.10 -71.03 -51.47
CA MET A 1 -11.16 -70.28 -50.76
C MET A 1 -10.50 -69.19 -49.91
N LYS A 2 -11.13 -68.03 -49.88
CA LYS A 2 -10.70 -66.71 -49.35
C LYS A 2 -10.12 -66.73 -47.93
N SER A 3 -9.13 -65.88 -47.63
CA SER A 3 -9.31 -64.70 -46.75
C SER A 3 -8.05 -63.87 -46.59
N THR A 4 -8.18 -62.58 -46.88
CA THR A 4 -7.26 -61.45 -46.64
C THR A 4 -7.52 -60.86 -45.25
N ALA A 5 -6.49 -60.42 -44.51
CA ALA A 5 -6.48 -59.35 -43.50
C ALA A 5 -5.25 -59.51 -42.59
N LEU A 6 -4.57 -58.51 -42.04
CA LEU A 6 -4.53 -57.06 -42.15
C LEU A 6 -3.24 -56.63 -41.41
N GLN A 7 -2.75 -55.44 -41.75
CA GLN A 7 -1.58 -54.78 -41.19
C GLN A 7 -1.61 -54.69 -39.65
N ASN A 8 -0.46 -54.83 -39.00
CA ASN A 8 -0.19 -54.20 -37.70
C ASN A 8 1.30 -53.86 -37.60
N LEU A 9 1.66 -52.77 -38.29
CA LEU A 9 2.83 -51.97 -37.93
C LEU A 9 2.59 -51.49 -36.50
N GLN A 10 3.36 -52.02 -35.55
CA GLN A 10 3.44 -51.47 -34.20
C GLN A 10 4.04 -50.07 -34.31
N SER A 11 3.18 -49.06 -34.25
CA SER A 11 3.58 -47.66 -34.10
C SER A 11 4.47 -47.54 -32.86
N PRO A 12 5.65 -46.89 -32.94
CA PRO A 12 6.44 -46.63 -31.75
C PRO A 12 5.66 -45.63 -30.89
N LEU A 13 5.30 -46.04 -29.68
CA LEU A 13 4.86 -45.13 -28.63
C LEU A 13 6.00 -44.14 -28.37
N LEU A 14 5.92 -42.96 -28.98
CA LEU A 14 6.73 -41.81 -28.58
C LEU A 14 6.34 -41.47 -27.14
N ALA A 15 7.18 -41.83 -26.18
CA ALA A 15 7.06 -41.37 -24.81
C ALA A 15 7.38 -39.87 -24.78
N LEU A 16 6.33 -39.04 -24.71
CA LEU A 16 6.46 -37.59 -24.62
C LEU A 16 6.69 -37.19 -23.15
N THR A 17 7.85 -36.59 -22.88
CA THR A 17 8.17 -36.00 -21.57
C THR A 17 7.72 -34.55 -21.58
N ILE A 18 6.69 -34.21 -20.79
CA ILE A 18 6.21 -32.83 -20.64
C ILE A 18 7.12 -32.13 -19.61
N MET A 19 8.09 -31.36 -20.09
CA MET A 19 8.94 -30.53 -19.25
C MET A 19 8.38 -29.11 -19.23
N MET A 20 7.82 -28.70 -18.09
CA MET A 20 7.26 -27.38 -17.88
C MET A 20 8.37 -26.42 -17.45
N ALA A 21 8.96 -25.70 -18.39
CA ALA A 21 9.97 -24.68 -18.11
C ALA A 21 9.32 -23.31 -17.98
N LEU A 22 9.34 -22.74 -16.77
CA LEU A 22 8.83 -21.41 -16.45
C LEU A 22 9.95 -20.38 -16.71
N VAL A 23 9.97 -19.76 -17.89
CA VAL A 23 10.82 -18.59 -18.15
C VAL A 23 9.97 -17.50 -18.80
N GLY A 24 9.48 -16.59 -17.97
CA GLY A 24 8.86 -15.34 -18.41
C GLY A 24 9.57 -14.19 -17.70
N ALA A 25 10.19 -13.29 -18.48
CA ALA A 25 10.57 -11.98 -17.97
C ALA A 25 9.29 -11.29 -17.49
N VAL A 26 9.24 -10.90 -16.22
CA VAL A 26 8.11 -10.17 -15.63
C VAL A 26 8.14 -8.78 -16.26
N PRO A 27 7.17 -8.38 -17.10
CA PRO A 27 7.13 -6.99 -17.54
C PRO A 27 6.86 -6.14 -16.31
N SER A 28 7.69 -5.13 -16.05
CA SER A 28 7.40 -4.13 -15.03
C SER A 28 6.18 -3.33 -15.49
N LEU A 29 5.10 -3.32 -14.70
CA LEU A 29 3.98 -2.41 -14.94
C LEU A 29 4.42 -0.98 -14.61
N ASN A 30 3.79 0.01 -15.23
CA ASN A 30 3.92 1.39 -14.79
C ASN A 30 3.37 1.51 -13.36
N ALA A 31 4.13 2.19 -12.50
CA ALA A 31 3.66 2.57 -11.18
C ALA A 31 2.42 3.47 -11.29
N ALA A 32 1.40 3.18 -10.49
CA ALA A 32 0.22 4.01 -10.34
C ALA A 32 0.38 4.90 -9.11
N THR A 33 -0.16 6.11 -9.16
CA THR A 33 -0.13 7.06 -8.04
C THR A 33 -1.54 7.40 -7.57
N THR A 34 -1.71 7.58 -6.27
CA THR A 34 -2.92 8.14 -5.67
C THR A 34 -2.55 9.10 -4.55
N THR A 35 -3.39 10.11 -4.31
CA THR A 35 -3.26 11.06 -3.20
C THR A 35 -4.48 10.92 -2.33
N LEU A 36 -4.26 10.66 -1.03
CA LEU A 36 -5.31 10.49 -0.03
C LEU A 36 -5.31 11.69 0.92
N SER A 37 -6.50 12.20 1.25
CA SER A 37 -6.67 13.16 2.34
C SER A 37 -6.83 12.43 3.68
N ALA A 38 -6.44 13.07 4.78
CA ALA A 38 -6.68 12.53 6.11
C ALA A 38 -8.19 12.35 6.36
N VAL A 39 -8.54 11.21 6.97
CA VAL A 39 -9.90 10.86 7.40
C VAL A 39 -10.07 10.95 8.92
N ALA A 40 -9.02 11.31 9.65
CA ALA A 40 -9.09 11.76 11.03
C ALA A 40 -7.78 12.45 11.42
N ASP A 41 -7.85 13.56 12.14
CA ASP A 41 -6.72 14.16 12.83
C ASP A 41 -7.08 14.90 14.13
N VAL A 42 -6.21 14.83 15.14
CA VAL A 42 -6.47 15.45 16.43
C VAL A 42 -5.18 15.77 17.17
N SER A 43 -5.18 16.85 17.95
CA SER A 43 -4.10 17.15 18.90
C SER A 43 -4.32 16.41 20.21
N LEU A 44 -3.30 15.69 20.68
CA LEU A 44 -3.17 15.32 22.09
C LEU A 44 -2.39 16.42 22.79
N MET A 45 -3.01 17.08 23.78
CA MET A 45 -2.39 18.20 24.49
C MET A 45 -2.22 17.90 25.97
N GLU A 46 -0.98 17.81 26.43
CA GLU A 46 -0.62 17.75 27.84
C GLU A 46 -1.05 19.07 28.48
N ASN A 47 -2.18 19.08 29.16
CA ASN A 47 -2.62 20.22 29.98
C ASN A 47 -2.94 19.70 31.39
N ASN A 48 -3.27 20.61 32.32
CA ASN A 48 -3.50 20.28 33.73
C ASN A 48 -4.45 19.09 33.99
N LYS A 49 -5.37 18.77 33.06
CA LYS A 49 -6.25 17.60 33.17
C LYS A 49 -6.08 16.58 32.04
N GLY A 50 -5.46 16.98 30.93
CA GLY A 50 -5.29 16.18 29.71
C GLY A 50 -6.60 15.70 29.09
N GLU A 51 -7.69 16.43 29.31
CA GLU A 51 -9.06 16.03 28.96
C GLU A 51 -9.61 16.72 27.71
N LEU A 52 -8.79 17.54 27.04
CA LEU A 52 -9.24 18.38 25.92
C LEU A 52 -8.99 17.71 24.56
N ASN A 53 -9.92 17.92 23.65
CA ASN A 53 -9.99 17.43 22.28
C ASN A 53 -10.03 18.60 21.29
N THR A 54 -9.36 18.45 20.15
CA THR A 54 -9.32 19.47 19.08
C THR A 54 -9.73 18.91 17.71
N GLY A 55 -10.45 17.79 17.66
CA GLY A 55 -10.70 17.05 16.42
C GLY A 55 -11.62 17.75 15.41
N GLY A 56 -12.25 18.86 15.79
CA GLY A 56 -13.02 19.72 14.89
C GLY A 56 -12.38 21.08 14.62
N ASP A 57 -11.18 21.36 15.16
CA ASP A 57 -10.49 22.64 14.94
C ASP A 57 -9.79 22.64 13.58
N SER A 58 -9.68 23.81 12.94
CA SER A 58 -8.93 23.94 11.67
C SER A 58 -7.41 23.86 11.84
N GLN A 59 -6.92 23.80 13.09
CA GLN A 59 -5.50 23.73 13.41
C GLN A 59 -5.18 22.71 14.51
N ILE A 60 -4.34 21.73 14.18
CA ILE A 60 -3.81 20.74 15.12
C ILE A 60 -2.38 21.07 15.56
N ALA A 61 -1.98 20.68 16.76
CA ALA A 61 -0.72 21.08 17.39
C ALA A 61 0.18 19.88 17.72
N GLY A 62 1.48 20.02 17.40
CA GLY A 62 2.52 19.07 17.78
C GLY A 62 3.81 19.77 18.23
N GLY A 63 4.56 19.14 19.13
CA GLY A 63 5.82 19.64 19.69
C GLY A 63 5.71 20.01 21.16
N VAL A 64 6.53 20.94 21.65
CA VAL A 64 6.50 21.37 23.06
C VAL A 64 6.16 22.84 23.17
N LEU A 65 5.15 23.16 23.98
CA LEU A 65 4.70 24.51 24.27
C LEU A 65 5.75 25.29 25.08
N ALA A 66 5.53 26.59 25.25
CA ALA A 66 6.48 27.47 25.96
C ALA A 66 6.59 27.14 27.47
N ASN A 67 5.52 26.62 28.05
CA ASN A 67 5.44 26.15 29.44
C ASN A 67 5.98 24.72 29.63
N GLY A 68 6.51 24.07 28.59
CA GLY A 68 7.06 22.72 28.65
C GLY A 68 6.03 21.59 28.46
N GLU A 69 4.75 21.93 28.33
CA GLU A 69 3.69 20.96 28.02
C GLU A 69 3.87 20.40 26.60
N ARG A 70 3.65 19.10 26.44
CA ARG A 70 3.76 18.40 25.16
C ARG A 70 2.45 18.41 24.37
N THR A 71 2.57 18.55 23.06
CA THR A 71 1.50 18.31 22.11
C THR A 71 1.94 17.29 21.06
N ARG A 72 1.01 16.44 20.64
CA ARG A 72 1.22 15.41 19.61
C ARG A 72 0.03 15.42 18.68
N ILE A 73 0.24 15.00 17.44
CA ILE A 73 -0.83 14.92 16.45
C ILE A 73 -1.09 13.46 16.15
N LEU A 74 -2.35 13.03 16.17
CA LEU A 74 -2.76 11.77 15.56
C LEU A 74 -3.29 12.04 14.16
N LEU A 75 -2.91 11.21 13.20
CA LEU A 75 -3.33 11.30 11.79
C LEU A 75 -3.78 9.93 11.30
N ARG A 76 -4.86 9.84 10.54
CA ARG A 76 -5.27 8.60 9.88
C ARG A 76 -5.76 8.87 8.46
N PHE A 77 -5.43 7.96 7.55
CA PHE A 77 -5.83 7.98 6.14
C PHE A 77 -6.62 6.71 5.82
N ASP A 78 -7.57 6.78 4.91
CA ASP A 78 -8.27 5.58 4.41
C ASP A 78 -7.63 5.09 3.11
N LEU A 79 -7.05 3.89 3.15
CA LEU A 79 -6.37 3.24 2.03
C LEU A 79 -7.29 2.26 1.28
N SER A 80 -8.57 2.15 1.65
CA SER A 80 -9.51 1.17 1.10
C SER A 80 -9.77 1.30 -0.41
N SER A 81 -9.43 2.45 -1.00
CA SER A 81 -9.50 2.68 -2.45
C SER A 81 -8.40 1.98 -3.24
N LEU A 82 -7.31 1.56 -2.58
CA LEU A 82 -6.23 0.80 -3.18
C LEU A 82 -6.65 -0.66 -3.36
N PRO A 83 -6.33 -1.31 -4.49
CA PRO A 83 -6.57 -2.75 -4.64
C PRO A 83 -5.84 -3.55 -3.55
N ALA A 84 -6.48 -4.59 -3.01
CA ALA A 84 -5.88 -5.43 -1.96
C ALA A 84 -4.58 -6.13 -2.40
N THR A 85 -4.37 -6.27 -3.70
CA THR A 85 -3.14 -6.83 -4.29
C THR A 85 -2.04 -5.77 -4.50
N ALA A 86 -2.29 -4.49 -4.24
CA ALA A 86 -1.32 -3.42 -4.47
C ALA A 86 -0.04 -3.64 -3.66
N VAL A 87 1.09 -3.50 -4.36
CA VAL A 87 2.43 -3.49 -3.79
C VAL A 87 2.89 -2.05 -3.71
N ILE A 88 2.97 -1.52 -2.49
CA ILE A 88 3.38 -0.15 -2.23
C ILE A 88 4.87 0.04 -2.53
N LYS A 89 5.22 1.10 -3.26
CA LYS A 89 6.59 1.42 -3.67
C LYS A 89 7.13 2.65 -2.96
N SER A 90 6.33 3.69 -2.89
CA SER A 90 6.68 4.91 -2.17
C SER A 90 5.46 5.51 -1.49
N VAL A 91 5.71 6.15 -0.34
CA VAL A 91 4.68 6.87 0.40
C VAL A 91 5.27 8.16 0.91
N THR A 92 4.64 9.29 0.62
CA THR A 92 5.07 10.61 1.08
C THR A 92 3.93 11.26 1.85
N LEU A 93 4.18 11.62 3.12
CA LEU A 93 3.23 12.37 3.94
C LEU A 93 3.56 13.85 3.86
N THR A 94 2.58 14.66 3.49
CA THR A 94 2.70 16.12 3.47
C THR A 94 1.75 16.74 4.49
N THR A 95 2.27 17.67 5.28
CA THR A 95 1.51 18.50 6.22
C THR A 95 1.89 19.96 6.01
N THR A 96 1.09 20.90 6.53
CA THR A 96 1.41 22.33 6.42
C THR A 96 1.45 22.94 7.80
N ALA A 97 2.62 23.39 8.25
CA ALA A 97 2.75 24.17 9.47
C ALA A 97 2.24 25.59 9.22
N VAL A 98 1.19 26.01 9.93
CA VAL A 98 0.51 27.30 9.72
C VAL A 98 0.78 28.31 10.83
N LYS A 99 1.27 27.85 11.99
CA LYS A 99 1.58 28.73 13.12
C LYS A 99 2.75 28.22 13.94
N GLN A 100 3.51 29.15 14.50
CA GLN A 100 4.61 28.86 15.41
C GLN A 100 4.77 29.97 16.46
N ASN A 101 5.52 29.71 17.52
CA ASN A 101 5.96 30.75 18.45
C ASN A 101 6.96 31.72 17.80
N PHE A 102 7.01 32.95 18.30
CA PHE A 102 8.03 33.90 17.89
C PHE A 102 9.42 33.36 18.25
N SER A 103 10.34 33.33 17.27
CA SER A 103 11.68 32.73 17.40
C SER A 103 11.70 31.24 17.79
N ALA A 104 10.66 30.48 17.44
CA ALA A 104 10.63 29.05 17.71
C ALA A 104 11.86 28.34 17.13
N PRO A 105 12.59 27.53 17.92
CA PRO A 105 13.73 26.78 17.41
C PRO A 105 13.30 25.78 16.34
N GLY A 106 14.25 25.41 15.48
CA GLY A 106 14.09 24.26 14.59
C GLY A 106 14.01 22.97 15.42
N ALA A 107 13.16 22.04 15.00
CA ALA A 107 13.00 20.76 15.69
C ALA A 107 12.77 19.62 14.69
N LEU A 108 13.30 18.46 15.02
CA LEU A 108 13.00 17.23 14.30
C LEU A 108 11.65 16.69 14.76
N PHE A 109 10.73 16.50 13.82
CA PHE A 109 9.45 15.84 14.04
C PHE A 109 9.51 14.43 13.46
N ILE A 110 8.89 13.48 14.16
CA ILE A 110 8.93 12.05 13.84
C ILE A 110 7.51 11.51 13.82
N VAL A 111 7.26 10.66 12.82
CA VAL A 111 6.02 9.91 12.62
C VAL A 111 6.24 8.48 13.14
N HIS A 112 5.29 7.97 13.93
CA HIS A 112 5.29 6.59 14.44
C HIS A 112 3.94 5.93 14.23
N ARG A 113 3.91 4.66 13.81
CA ARG A 113 2.64 3.94 13.58
C ARG A 113 1.92 3.63 14.88
N MET A 114 0.63 3.96 14.92
CA MET A 114 -0.25 3.61 16.04
C MET A 114 -0.53 2.10 16.08
N LEU A 115 -0.64 1.57 17.29
CA LEU A 115 -0.94 0.16 17.58
C LEU A 115 -2.34 -0.04 18.17
N VAL A 116 -2.97 1.03 18.62
CA VAL A 116 -4.30 1.02 19.24
C VAL A 116 -5.21 2.03 18.58
N ALA A 117 -6.50 1.70 18.52
CA ALA A 117 -7.52 2.57 17.97
C ALA A 117 -7.77 3.80 18.86
N TRP A 118 -8.14 4.89 18.20
CA TRP A 118 -8.55 6.18 18.77
C TRP A 118 -9.64 6.79 17.89
N GLN A 119 -10.36 7.79 18.41
CA GLN A 119 -11.34 8.56 17.66
C GLN A 119 -11.00 10.05 17.70
N GLU A 120 -11.15 10.71 16.56
CA GLU A 120 -10.83 12.11 16.33
C GLU A 120 -11.51 13.06 17.31
N GLY A 121 -12.83 12.91 17.46
CA GLY A 121 -13.68 13.82 18.21
C GLY A 121 -14.07 15.06 17.42
N ARG A 122 -14.70 16.02 18.09
CA ARG A 122 -15.29 17.23 17.46
C ARG A 122 -14.94 18.53 18.17
N GLY A 123 -14.09 18.47 19.20
CA GLY A 123 -13.73 19.63 20.00
C GLY A 123 -13.06 20.70 19.15
N THR A 124 -13.36 21.96 19.41
CA THR A 124 -12.83 23.10 18.64
C THR A 124 -12.06 24.09 19.52
N GLY A 125 -11.40 25.06 18.89
CA GLY A 125 -10.74 26.16 19.56
C GLY A 125 -9.28 25.87 19.92
N SER A 126 -8.54 26.95 20.18
CA SER A 126 -7.09 26.86 20.35
C SER A 126 -6.61 26.02 21.54
N VAL A 127 -7.45 25.79 22.56
CA VAL A 127 -7.11 24.92 23.69
C VAL A 127 -7.89 23.60 23.68
N GLY A 128 -8.83 23.45 22.74
CA GLY A 128 -9.77 22.35 22.69
C GLY A 128 -10.93 22.47 23.67
N GLU A 129 -11.86 21.52 23.55
CA GLU A 129 -13.03 21.34 24.42
C GLU A 129 -12.92 20.01 25.16
N SER A 130 -13.68 19.82 26.25
CA SER A 130 -13.71 18.53 26.95
C SER A 130 -14.08 17.40 26.00
N ALA A 131 -13.24 16.35 25.97
CA ALA A 131 -13.48 15.17 25.15
C ALA A 131 -14.81 14.51 25.51
N LEU A 132 -15.65 14.29 24.50
CA LEU A 132 -16.89 13.54 24.64
C LEU A 132 -16.60 12.03 24.74
N PRO A 133 -17.56 11.22 25.20
CA PRO A 133 -17.40 9.77 25.24
C PRO A 133 -16.98 9.19 23.88
N GLY A 134 -15.89 8.43 23.88
CA GLY A 134 -15.26 7.84 22.71
C GLY A 134 -14.10 8.64 22.12
N GLU A 135 -13.95 9.93 22.44
CA GLU A 135 -12.98 10.82 21.79
C GLU A 135 -11.58 10.72 22.41
N ALA A 136 -10.57 10.96 21.58
CA ALA A 136 -9.18 10.98 22.03
C ALA A 136 -8.83 12.31 22.72
N ALA A 137 -8.02 12.23 23.76
CA ALA A 137 -7.40 13.34 24.47
C ALA A 137 -6.04 12.88 25.01
N TRP A 138 -5.31 13.75 25.70
CA TRP A 138 -4.01 13.37 26.27
C TRP A 138 -4.09 12.20 27.27
N GLN A 139 -5.15 12.11 28.08
CA GLN A 139 -5.34 11.00 29.01
C GLN A 139 -5.95 9.75 28.35
N TRP A 140 -6.85 9.95 27.38
CA TRP A 140 -7.71 8.91 26.85
C TRP A 140 -7.49 8.68 25.36
N ARG A 141 -7.40 7.42 24.94
CA ARG A 141 -7.55 7.06 23.53
C ARG A 141 -9.02 6.98 23.11
N ALA A 142 -9.91 6.74 24.07
CA ALA A 142 -11.35 6.91 23.94
C ALA A 142 -11.96 7.27 25.31
N ALA A 143 -12.32 8.53 25.48
CA ALA A 143 -12.78 9.06 26.76
C ALA A 143 -14.11 8.43 27.23
N PRO A 144 -14.39 8.41 28.54
CA PRO A 144 -13.45 8.60 29.64
C PRO A 144 -12.79 7.27 30.09
N SER A 145 -13.12 6.14 29.48
CA SER A 145 -12.79 4.80 30.00
C SER A 145 -11.46 4.26 29.49
N ASP A 146 -11.13 4.52 28.24
CA ASP A 146 -9.98 3.88 27.59
C ASP A 146 -8.79 4.82 27.63
N VAL A 147 -7.87 4.54 28.54
CA VAL A 147 -6.63 5.30 28.72
C VAL A 147 -5.53 4.83 27.77
N TRP A 148 -4.62 5.75 27.44
CA TRP A 148 -3.30 5.38 26.91
C TRP A 148 -2.50 4.62 27.97
N ALA A 149 -1.53 3.79 27.57
CA ALA A 149 -0.66 3.10 28.54
C ALA A 149 0.22 4.09 29.35
N THR A 150 0.52 5.25 28.76
CA THR A 150 0.96 6.46 29.46
C THR A 150 0.28 7.66 28.81
N PRO A 151 -0.05 8.74 29.55
CA PRO A 151 -0.66 9.93 28.95
C PRO A 151 0.11 10.42 27.71
N GLY A 152 -0.61 10.68 26.62
CA GLY A 152 -0.09 11.01 25.30
C GLY A 152 0.32 9.82 24.42
N GLY A 153 0.30 8.59 24.96
CA GLY A 153 0.73 7.36 24.30
C GLY A 153 2.15 6.92 24.70
N LYS A 154 2.31 5.60 24.91
CA LYS A 154 3.56 4.92 25.24
C LYS A 154 4.18 4.23 24.01
N PRO A 155 5.45 4.52 23.68
CA PRO A 155 6.19 3.76 22.67
C PRO A 155 6.26 2.26 23.01
N GLY A 156 6.08 1.41 22.00
CA GLY A 156 6.06 -0.05 22.14
C GLY A 156 4.76 -0.63 22.69
N THR A 157 3.76 0.21 23.00
CA THR A 157 2.44 -0.24 23.47
C THR A 157 1.31 0.44 22.71
N ASP A 158 1.27 1.77 22.70
CA ASP A 158 0.23 2.53 21.99
C ASP A 158 0.66 2.88 20.56
N PHE A 159 1.96 3.00 20.32
CA PHE A 159 2.57 3.20 19.00
C PHE A 159 3.92 2.49 18.88
N VAL A 160 4.37 2.22 17.66
CA VAL A 160 5.64 1.54 17.36
C VAL A 160 6.83 2.43 17.72
N THR A 161 7.84 1.88 18.39
CA THR A 161 9.05 2.63 18.77
C THR A 161 9.87 3.07 17.56
N ALA A 162 9.96 2.24 16.52
CA ALA A 162 10.63 2.59 15.27
C ALA A 162 9.91 3.77 14.59
N SER A 163 10.67 4.73 14.07
CA SER A 163 10.15 5.84 13.28
C SER A 163 9.73 5.39 11.90
N SER A 164 8.55 5.81 11.46
CA SER A 164 8.09 5.65 10.08
C SER A 164 8.79 6.65 9.17
N SER A 165 8.88 7.92 9.56
CA SER A 165 9.68 8.95 8.86
C SER A 165 9.91 10.13 9.78
N SER A 166 10.72 11.09 9.35
CA SER A 166 11.02 12.30 10.10
C SER A 166 11.30 13.48 9.18
N ALA A 167 10.99 14.69 9.65
CA ALA A 167 11.29 15.93 8.95
C ALA A 167 11.74 16.99 9.95
N GLU A 168 12.74 17.78 9.58
CA GLU A 168 13.14 18.94 10.37
C GLU A 168 12.27 20.14 10.01
N ILE A 169 11.63 20.75 11.01
CA ILE A 169 10.76 21.91 10.83
C ILE A 169 11.44 23.13 11.45
N ARG A 170 11.80 24.10 10.61
CA ARG A 170 12.48 25.35 11.02
C ARG A 170 11.57 26.58 10.91
N ALA A 171 10.55 26.53 10.06
CA ALA A 171 9.60 27.62 9.82
C ALA A 171 8.21 27.06 9.49
N ILE A 172 7.22 27.95 9.39
CA ILE A 172 5.90 27.64 8.81
C ILE A 172 6.04 27.32 7.31
N GLY A 173 5.06 26.61 6.76
CA GLY A 173 5.01 26.18 5.37
C GLY A 173 4.82 24.67 5.23
N SER A 174 4.96 24.19 3.99
CA SER A 174 4.85 22.76 3.67
C SER A 174 5.98 21.97 4.35
N VAL A 175 5.60 20.84 4.96
CA VAL A 175 6.48 19.90 5.64
C VAL A 175 6.27 18.53 5.02
N VAL A 176 7.32 18.01 4.40
CA VAL A 176 7.28 16.73 3.67
C VAL A 176 8.08 15.68 4.43
N PHE A 177 7.39 14.62 4.83
CA PHE A 177 7.99 13.41 5.38
C PHE A 177 8.25 12.44 4.22
N GLN A 178 9.53 12.34 3.84
CA GLN A 178 9.96 11.53 2.72
C GLN A 178 9.65 10.05 2.92
N SER A 179 9.48 9.35 1.81
CA SER A 179 9.32 7.89 1.79
C SER A 179 10.49 7.20 2.48
N SER A 180 10.17 6.16 3.23
CA SER A 180 11.11 5.30 3.92
C SER A 180 10.62 3.85 3.83
N ALA A 181 11.50 2.90 4.12
CA ALA A 181 11.11 1.49 4.19
C ALA A 181 10.00 1.25 5.24
N GLN A 182 10.05 1.94 6.37
CA GLN A 182 9.05 1.81 7.44
C GLN A 182 7.71 2.44 7.05
N LEU A 183 7.71 3.60 6.38
CA LEU A 183 6.47 4.26 5.96
C LEU A 183 5.76 3.46 4.85
N VAL A 184 6.53 2.87 3.93
CA VAL A 184 6.04 1.89 2.95
C VAL A 184 5.50 0.63 3.64
N ALA A 185 6.21 0.09 4.63
CA ALA A 185 5.77 -1.10 5.36
C ALA A 185 4.46 -0.86 6.15
N ASP A 186 4.30 0.32 6.75
CA ASP A 186 3.07 0.72 7.43
C ASP A 186 1.88 0.73 6.46
N ALA A 187 2.02 1.41 5.32
CA ALA A 187 0.98 1.48 4.30
C ALA A 187 0.67 0.10 3.70
N GLN A 188 1.70 -0.70 3.41
CA GLN A 188 1.52 -2.07 2.90
C GLN A 188 0.75 -2.95 3.89
N ALA A 189 1.04 -2.82 5.19
CA ALA A 189 0.30 -3.54 6.23
C ALA A 189 -1.18 -3.12 6.25
N TRP A 190 -1.49 -1.84 6.07
CA TRP A 190 -2.87 -1.35 6.02
C TRP A 190 -3.63 -1.77 4.76
N VAL A 191 -2.97 -1.87 3.60
CA VAL A 191 -3.60 -2.44 2.41
C VAL A 191 -3.91 -3.92 2.60
N SER A 192 -2.98 -4.69 3.17
CA SER A 192 -3.16 -6.13 3.40
C SER A 192 -4.10 -6.45 4.56
N GLN A 193 -4.18 -5.56 5.55
CA GLN A 193 -4.94 -5.74 6.79
C GLN A 193 -5.58 -4.41 7.22
N PRO A 194 -6.66 -3.96 6.54
CA PRO A 194 -7.26 -2.64 6.77
C PRO A 194 -7.69 -2.40 8.23
N GLN A 195 -8.09 -3.44 8.95
CA GLN A 195 -8.47 -3.37 10.37
C GLN A 195 -7.31 -2.99 11.31
N SER A 196 -6.05 -3.07 10.84
CA SER A 196 -4.86 -2.65 11.60
C SER A 196 -4.52 -1.17 11.43
N ASN A 197 -5.27 -0.44 10.59
CA ASN A 197 -5.03 0.96 10.30
C ASN A 197 -5.57 1.87 11.41
N PHE A 198 -4.71 2.17 12.37
CA PHE A 198 -4.94 3.18 13.39
C PHE A 198 -4.17 4.49 13.10
N GLY A 199 -3.57 4.61 11.93
CA GLY A 199 -2.81 5.79 11.53
C GLY A 199 -1.47 5.94 12.25
N TRP A 200 -1.05 7.20 12.40
CA TRP A 200 0.25 7.59 12.97
C TRP A 200 0.09 8.61 14.10
N VAL A 201 1.08 8.64 15.00
CA VAL A 201 1.35 9.80 15.86
C VAL A 201 2.54 10.57 15.29
N LEU A 202 2.38 11.88 15.18
CA LEU A 202 3.42 12.86 14.83
C LEU A 202 3.78 13.65 16.08
N LYS A 203 5.07 13.65 16.44
CA LYS A 203 5.59 14.31 17.65
C LYS A 203 6.99 14.87 17.43
N ALA A 204 7.42 15.81 18.28
CA ALA A 204 8.82 16.18 18.33
C ALA A 204 9.68 14.98 18.77
N ALA A 205 10.87 14.85 18.18
CA ALA A 205 11.86 13.86 18.57
C ALA A 205 12.32 14.11 20.02
N ASP A 206 12.68 15.36 20.30
CA ASP A 206 12.97 15.84 21.63
C ASP A 206 11.77 16.61 22.20
N GLU A 207 11.11 15.99 23.18
CA GLU A 207 10.00 16.59 23.91
C GLU A 207 10.43 17.34 25.18
N LYS A 208 11.73 17.63 25.34
CA LYS A 208 12.26 18.42 26.47
C LYS A 208 12.55 19.87 26.07
N THR A 209 12.79 20.14 24.79
CA THR A 209 13.04 21.50 24.30
C THR A 209 11.73 22.24 24.12
N ALA A 210 11.46 23.18 25.04
CA ALA A 210 10.30 24.05 25.00
C ALA A 210 10.25 24.91 23.72
N THR A 211 9.09 25.48 23.42
CA THR A 211 8.83 26.38 22.27
C THR A 211 8.99 25.76 20.87
N THR A 212 9.17 24.44 20.79
CA THR A 212 9.23 23.69 19.52
C THR A 212 7.85 23.46 18.89
N ALA A 213 6.76 23.74 19.62
CA ALA A 213 5.41 23.54 19.13
C ALA A 213 5.13 24.28 17.81
N ARG A 214 4.42 23.59 16.92
CA ARG A 214 3.87 24.10 15.67
C ARG A 214 2.38 23.77 15.63
N ARG A 215 1.58 24.65 15.02
CA ARG A 215 0.27 24.26 14.52
C ARG A 215 0.36 23.91 13.06
N PHE A 216 -0.40 22.91 12.67
CA PHE A 216 -0.55 22.42 11.32
C PHE A 216 -2.00 22.59 10.89
N ALA A 217 -2.23 22.79 9.60
CA ALA A 217 -3.57 22.72 9.03
C ALA A 217 -4.14 21.31 9.29
N SER A 218 -5.33 21.24 9.86
CA SER A 218 -6.11 20.00 9.98
C SER A 218 -6.88 19.72 8.69
N ARG A 219 -7.54 18.57 8.61
CA ARG A 219 -8.46 18.28 7.51
C ARG A 219 -9.69 19.20 7.47
N GLU A 220 -10.02 19.88 8.57
CA GLU A 220 -11.08 20.90 8.64
C GLU A 220 -10.62 22.27 8.10
N ALA A 221 -9.35 22.44 7.75
CA ALA A 221 -8.84 23.69 7.20
C ALA A 221 -9.25 23.91 5.73
N ASP A 222 -9.69 25.13 5.40
CA ASP A 222 -10.09 25.52 4.04
C ASP A 222 -8.96 25.39 3.00
N GLU A 223 -7.71 25.57 3.44
CA GLU A 223 -6.51 25.52 2.60
C GLU A 223 -6.04 24.07 2.31
N GLY A 224 -6.68 23.07 2.91
CA GLY A 224 -6.34 21.66 2.80
C GLY A 224 -5.48 21.15 3.95
N GLY A 225 -5.84 19.97 4.47
CA GLY A 225 -5.16 19.30 5.57
C GLY A 225 -4.05 18.34 5.14
N PRO A 226 -3.64 17.41 6.03
CA PRO A 226 -2.62 16.42 5.75
C PRO A 226 -2.98 15.54 4.54
N SER A 227 -1.99 15.29 3.67
CA SER A 227 -2.15 14.44 2.48
C SER A 227 -1.10 13.33 2.42
N LEU A 228 -1.47 12.21 1.81
CA LEU A 228 -0.63 11.03 1.65
C LEU A 228 -0.55 10.65 0.17
N ASP A 229 0.60 10.88 -0.43
CA ASP A 229 0.89 10.45 -1.80
C ASP A 229 1.45 9.03 -1.77
N ILE A 230 0.83 8.13 -2.52
CA ILE A 230 1.18 6.71 -2.59
C ILE A 230 1.45 6.32 -4.03
N GLU A 231 2.62 5.75 -4.27
CA GLU A 231 2.97 5.04 -5.49
C GLU A 231 2.90 3.54 -5.25
N TYR A 232 2.23 2.81 -6.14
CA TYR A 232 2.04 1.37 -6.03
C TYR A 232 2.03 0.69 -7.39
N GLU A 233 2.33 -0.60 -7.39
CA GLU A 233 2.18 -1.48 -8.55
C GLU A 233 1.13 -2.54 -8.26
N LEU A 234 0.43 -2.99 -9.30
CA LEU A 234 -0.38 -4.19 -9.21
C LEU A 234 0.44 -5.39 -9.67
N PRO A 235 0.51 -6.48 -8.89
CA PRO A 235 1.19 -7.68 -9.30
C PRO A 235 0.50 -8.22 -10.55
N ILE A 236 1.30 -8.57 -11.55
CA ILE A 236 0.77 -9.24 -12.73
C ILE A 236 0.37 -10.65 -12.29
N PRO A 237 -0.88 -11.08 -12.51
CA PRO A 237 -1.25 -12.46 -12.27
C PRO A 237 -0.33 -13.35 -13.11
N GLU A 238 0.41 -14.24 -12.45
CA GLU A 238 1.34 -15.14 -13.12
C GLU A 238 0.58 -15.95 -14.19
N LEU A 239 1.09 -15.93 -15.41
CA LEU A 239 0.55 -16.69 -16.52
C LEU A 239 0.96 -18.15 -16.38
N LYS A 240 0.15 -18.96 -15.70
CA LYS A 240 0.37 -20.40 -15.57
C LYS A 240 -0.43 -21.12 -16.62
N VAL A 241 0.25 -21.81 -17.54
CA VAL A 241 -0.40 -22.76 -18.43
C VAL A 241 -0.95 -23.92 -17.58
N SER A 242 -2.17 -24.34 -17.84
CA SER A 242 -2.84 -25.41 -17.10
C SER A 242 -3.55 -26.36 -18.06
N SER A 243 -3.77 -27.59 -17.60
CA SER A 243 -4.61 -28.58 -18.27
C SER A 243 -4.24 -28.88 -19.74
N PRO A 244 -2.96 -29.16 -20.08
CA PRO A 244 -2.63 -29.63 -21.42
C PRO A 244 -3.27 -31.00 -21.68
N VAL A 245 -4.18 -31.07 -22.64
CA VAL A 245 -4.83 -32.29 -23.10
C VAL A 245 -4.43 -32.54 -24.54
N LEU A 246 -3.80 -33.69 -24.79
CA LEU A 246 -3.49 -34.15 -26.13
C LEU A 246 -4.64 -35.03 -26.63
N SER A 247 -5.15 -34.71 -27.82
CA SER A 247 -6.13 -35.49 -28.56
C SER A 247 -5.62 -35.73 -29.98
N PRO A 248 -6.19 -36.67 -30.76
CA PRO A 248 -5.72 -36.93 -32.12
C PRO A 248 -5.66 -35.65 -32.97
N GLY A 249 -4.44 -35.21 -33.31
CA GLY A 249 -4.17 -34.03 -34.13
C GLY A 249 -4.30 -32.67 -33.43
N LYS A 250 -4.55 -32.61 -32.11
CA LYS A 250 -4.75 -31.35 -31.38
C LYS A 250 -4.20 -31.40 -29.96
N LEU A 251 -3.57 -30.31 -29.55
CA LEU A 251 -3.20 -30.02 -28.17
C LEU A 251 -4.07 -28.86 -27.68
N SER A 252 -4.81 -29.07 -26.60
CA SER A 252 -5.63 -28.04 -25.95
C SER A 252 -5.01 -27.70 -24.59
N PHE A 253 -4.91 -26.43 -24.25
CA PHE A 253 -4.45 -25.98 -22.93
C PHE A 253 -5.05 -24.63 -22.57
N GLY A 254 -5.24 -24.42 -21.27
CA GLY A 254 -5.68 -23.15 -20.68
C GLY A 254 -4.56 -22.41 -19.97
N TRP A 255 -4.85 -21.21 -19.45
CA TRP A 255 -3.95 -20.49 -18.56
C TRP A 255 -4.67 -19.64 -17.52
N SER A 256 -4.00 -19.32 -16.41
CA SER A 256 -4.58 -18.67 -15.23
C SER A 256 -4.73 -17.14 -15.27
N ALA A 257 -4.41 -16.48 -16.38
CA ALA A 257 -4.37 -15.01 -16.44
C ALA A 257 -5.73 -14.38 -16.77
N THR A 258 -6.03 -13.24 -16.13
CA THR A 258 -7.38 -12.64 -16.10
C THR A 258 -7.59 -11.46 -17.07
N THR A 259 -6.53 -10.97 -17.73
CA THR A 259 -6.59 -9.75 -18.57
C THR A 259 -6.02 -9.99 -19.97
N PRO A 260 -6.85 -10.35 -20.98
CA PRO A 260 -6.42 -10.49 -22.38
C PRO A 260 -5.99 -9.15 -23.02
N PRO A 261 -5.37 -9.15 -24.22
CA PRO A 261 -5.12 -10.31 -25.10
C PRO A 261 -3.81 -11.05 -24.81
N TYR A 262 -3.78 -12.34 -25.19
CA TYR A 262 -2.62 -13.22 -25.06
C TYR A 262 -2.16 -13.74 -26.42
N GLN A 263 -0.85 -13.84 -26.66
CA GLN A 263 -0.30 -14.42 -27.88
C GLN A 263 0.23 -15.82 -27.59
N VAL A 264 -0.28 -16.81 -28.34
CA VAL A 264 0.28 -18.16 -28.34
C VAL A 264 1.44 -18.20 -29.33
N GLN A 265 2.55 -18.78 -28.92
CA GLN A 265 3.73 -18.95 -29.76
C GLN A 265 4.19 -20.40 -29.75
N THR A 266 4.79 -20.83 -30.86
CA THR A 266 5.34 -22.17 -31.06
C THR A 266 6.78 -22.09 -31.55
N ARG A 267 7.52 -23.18 -31.37
CA ARG A 267 8.83 -23.42 -32.01
C ARG A 267 9.08 -24.92 -32.18
N SER A 268 9.90 -25.27 -33.17
CA SER A 268 10.23 -26.66 -33.53
C SER A 268 11.23 -27.31 -32.57
N ASP A 269 12.12 -26.53 -31.97
CA ASP A 269 13.15 -27.01 -31.04
C ASP A 269 13.51 -25.94 -30.01
N ILE A 270 14.33 -26.30 -29.01
CA ILE A 270 14.68 -25.43 -27.89
C ILE A 270 15.53 -24.21 -28.30
N SER A 271 16.20 -24.26 -29.45
CA SER A 271 17.07 -23.22 -29.97
C SER A 271 16.40 -22.34 -31.03
N ALA A 272 15.30 -22.81 -31.62
CA ALA A 272 14.53 -22.08 -32.61
C ALA A 272 13.86 -20.82 -32.04
N GLN A 273 13.66 -19.85 -32.94
CA GLN A 273 12.92 -18.62 -32.64
C GLN A 273 11.44 -18.91 -32.40
N TRP A 274 10.83 -18.17 -31.49
CA TRP A 274 9.40 -18.25 -31.22
C TRP A 274 8.61 -17.57 -32.34
N VAL A 275 7.58 -18.24 -32.85
CA VAL A 275 6.70 -17.73 -33.90
C VAL A 275 5.27 -17.66 -33.40
N ASN A 276 4.55 -16.58 -33.72
CA ASN A 276 3.15 -16.40 -33.38
C ASN A 276 2.28 -17.46 -34.07
N LEU A 277 1.48 -18.17 -33.27
CA LEU A 277 0.48 -19.11 -33.74
C LEU A 277 -0.87 -18.39 -33.80
N GLY A 278 -1.16 -17.79 -34.95
CA GLY A 278 -2.38 -17.01 -35.17
C GLY A 278 -2.40 -15.64 -34.46
N PRO A 279 -3.54 -14.93 -34.49
CA PRO A 279 -3.71 -13.65 -33.81
C PRO A 279 -3.77 -13.80 -32.28
N PRO A 280 -3.60 -12.70 -31.52
CA PRO A 280 -3.80 -12.70 -30.07
C PRO A 280 -5.22 -13.16 -29.67
N GLN A 281 -5.28 -14.00 -28.65
CA GLN A 281 -6.47 -14.61 -28.09
C GLN A 281 -7.08 -13.71 -27.01
N GLN A 282 -8.41 -13.60 -27.02
CA GLN A 282 -9.17 -12.90 -25.96
C GLN A 282 -9.61 -13.83 -24.83
N GLY A 283 -9.63 -15.14 -25.07
CA GLY A 283 -9.92 -16.17 -24.07
C GLY A 283 -8.68 -16.60 -23.29
N ALA A 284 -8.87 -17.52 -22.36
CA ALA A 284 -7.82 -18.12 -21.53
C ALA A 284 -7.53 -19.59 -21.90
N GLU A 285 -7.94 -20.03 -23.09
CA GLU A 285 -7.74 -21.39 -23.60
C GLU A 285 -7.50 -21.36 -25.11
N VAL A 286 -6.70 -22.29 -25.60
CA VAL A 286 -6.46 -22.49 -27.03
C VAL A 286 -6.42 -23.98 -27.36
N SER A 287 -6.81 -24.32 -28.59
CA SER A 287 -6.55 -25.62 -29.20
C SER A 287 -5.69 -25.43 -30.44
N VAL A 288 -4.50 -26.02 -30.44
CA VAL A 288 -3.52 -25.91 -31.53
C VAL A 288 -3.36 -27.25 -32.25
N PRO A 289 -3.23 -27.27 -33.59
CA PRO A 289 -2.91 -28.49 -34.33
C PRO A 289 -1.57 -29.07 -33.90
N THR A 290 -1.46 -30.42 -33.88
CA THR A 290 -0.21 -31.14 -33.56
C THR A 290 0.30 -31.95 -34.75
N ASP A 291 0.01 -31.51 -35.97
CA ASP A 291 0.27 -32.21 -37.23
C ASP A 291 1.73 -32.11 -37.73
N GLY A 292 2.68 -31.68 -36.89
CA GLY A 292 4.09 -31.50 -37.28
C GLY A 292 5.12 -31.69 -36.14
N SER A 293 6.38 -31.35 -36.41
CA SER A 293 7.53 -31.46 -35.47
C SER A 293 7.54 -30.43 -34.33
N GLN A 294 6.41 -29.79 -34.03
CA GLN A 294 6.32 -28.75 -33.01
C GLN A 294 6.26 -29.38 -31.62
N GLY A 295 7.26 -29.07 -30.79
CA GLY A 295 7.39 -29.64 -29.44
C GLY A 295 7.21 -28.65 -28.30
N TYR A 296 7.18 -27.34 -28.58
CA TYR A 296 7.25 -26.30 -27.56
C TYR A 296 6.24 -25.20 -27.83
N PHE A 297 5.39 -24.95 -26.83
CA PHE A 297 4.40 -23.89 -26.84
C PHE A 297 4.64 -22.96 -25.67
N ARG A 298 4.38 -21.67 -25.86
CA ARG A 298 4.26 -20.70 -24.76
C ARG A 298 3.10 -19.76 -25.02
N VAL A 299 2.63 -19.15 -23.94
CA VAL A 299 1.69 -18.05 -23.98
C VAL A 299 2.43 -16.82 -23.45
N ILE A 300 2.24 -15.68 -24.10
CA ILE A 300 2.76 -14.39 -23.64
C ILE A 300 1.63 -13.38 -23.56
N ASP A 301 1.80 -12.37 -22.70
CA ASP A 301 0.94 -11.18 -22.71
C ASP A 301 1.16 -10.40 -24.02
N ALA A 302 0.08 -10.10 -24.73
CA ALA A 302 0.10 -9.40 -26.02
C ALA A 302 -0.37 -7.95 -25.92
N ARG A 303 -0.53 -7.42 -24.70
CA ARG A 303 -0.84 -6.00 -24.49
C ARG A 303 0.35 -5.15 -24.97
N PRO A 304 0.09 -3.99 -25.59
CA PRO A 304 1.16 -3.05 -25.93
C PRO A 304 1.94 -2.71 -24.67
N GLN A 305 3.25 -2.95 -24.68
CA GLN A 305 4.12 -2.48 -23.60
C GLN A 305 4.09 -0.95 -23.65
N ALA A 306 3.73 -0.32 -22.53
CA ALA A 306 3.81 1.13 -22.43
C ALA A 306 5.28 1.54 -22.67
N ARG A 307 5.49 2.44 -23.62
CA ARG A 307 6.80 3.03 -23.90
C ARG A 307 7.17 4.04 -22.84
#